data_AF-B0T411-F1
#
_entry.id   AF-B0T411-F1
#
_cell.length_a   1.000
_cell.length_b   1.000
_cell.length_c   1.000
_cell.angle_alpha   90.00
_cell.angle_beta   90.00
_cell.angle_gamma   90.00
#
_symmetry.space_group_name_H-M   'P 1'
#
loop_
_entity.id
_entity.type
_entity.pdbx_description
1 polymer ?
#
loop_
_entity_poly.entity_id
_entity_poly.type
_entity_poly.pdbx_seq_one_letter_code
_entity_poly.pdbx_strand_id
1 'polypeptide(L)' 'MSAGNYMKITDAPPATATRDLTALVGLGVLLRTGENKATRYRLNVKIQPAVAPER' A
#
# COMPACT_ATOMS: atom_id res chain seq x y z
N MET A 1 7.09 -0.92 2.25
CA MET A 1 6.69 0.50 2.33
C MET A 1 6.35 0.84 3.78
N SER A 2 6.73 2.01 4.29
CA SER A 2 6.32 2.49 5.62
C SER A 2 5.18 3.51 5.50
N ALA A 3 4.44 3.76 6.58
CA ALA A 3 3.38 4.77 6.60
C ALA A 3 3.90 6.18 6.25
N GLY A 4 5.13 6.51 6.69
CA GLY A 4 5.78 7.77 6.33
C GLY A 4 6.11 7.87 4.83
N ASN A 5 6.45 6.76 4.17
CA ASN A 5 6.60 6.77 2.71
C ASN A 5 5.26 6.97 2.00
N TYR A 6 4.17 6.40 2.53
CA TYR A 6 2.83 6.63 1.99
C TYR A 6 2.47 8.11 2.02
N MET A 7 2.60 8.75 3.20
CA MET A 7 2.35 10.18 3.37
C MET A 7 3.20 11.04 2.43
N LYS A 8 4.49 10.72 2.25
CA LYS A 8 5.38 11.46 1.32
C LYS A 8 4.99 11.33 -0.16
N ILE A 9 4.37 10.22 -0.54
CA ILE A 9 3.98 9.95 -1.94
C ILE A 9 2.59 10.55 -2.23
N THR A 10 1.67 10.44 -1.29
CA THR A 10 0.27 10.86 -1.48
C THR A 10 -0.03 12.26 -0.95
N ASP A 11 0.94 12.89 -0.27
CA ASP A 11 0.81 14.17 0.45
C ASP A 11 -0.37 14.21 1.44
N ALA A 12 -0.80 13.02 1.90
CA ALA A 12 -1.98 12.88 2.74
C ALA A 12 -1.65 13.22 4.20
N PRO A 13 -2.54 13.94 4.92
CA PRO A 13 -2.37 14.19 6.35
C PRO A 13 -2.24 12.89 7.14
N PRO A 14 -1.58 12.91 8.32
CA PRO A 14 -1.35 11.71 9.11
C PRO A 14 -2.62 10.90 9.42
N ALA A 15 -3.71 11.59 9.75
CA ALA A 15 -5.01 10.98 10.04
C ALA A 15 -5.68 10.37 8.80
N THR A 16 -5.49 10.99 7.63
CA THR A 16 -6.01 10.47 6.35
C THR A 16 -5.20 9.25 5.93
N ALA A 17 -3.87 9.33 5.99
CA ALA A 17 -2.99 8.24 5.61
C ALA A 17 -3.19 6.99 6.49
N THR A 18 -3.41 7.13 7.80
CA THR A 18 -3.68 5.96 8.67
C THR A 18 -5.03 5.32 8.39
N ARG A 19 -6.09 6.12 8.17
CA ARG A 19 -7.42 5.62 7.75
C ARG A 19 -7.32 4.86 6.44
N ASP A 20 -6.63 5.44 5.46
CA ASP A 20 -6.48 4.87 4.14
C ASP A 20 -5.68 3.56 4.17
N LEU A 21 -4.51 3.56 4.82
CA LEU A 21 -3.72 2.33 5.02
C LEU A 21 -4.51 1.23 5.76
N THR A 22 -5.32 1.59 6.75
CA THR A 22 -6.16 0.63 7.48
C THR A 22 -7.26 0.06 6.59
N ALA A 23 -7.94 0.91 5.83
CA ALA A 23 -8.96 0.49 4.87
C ALA A 23 -8.37 -0.41 3.79
N LEU A 24 -7.22 -0.04 3.21
CA LEU A 24 -6.53 -0.81 2.18
C LEU A 24 -6.03 -2.17 2.69
N VAL A 25 -5.60 -2.27 3.95
CA VAL A 25 -5.30 -3.58 4.58
C VAL A 25 -6.57 -4.40 4.78
N GLY A 26 -7.65 -3.78 5.25
CA GLY A 26 -8.95 -4.45 5.44
C GLY A 26 -9.55 -4.98 4.13
N LEU A 27 -9.34 -4.26 3.03
CA LEU A 27 -9.74 -4.67 1.67
C LEU A 27 -8.82 -5.73 1.06
N GLY A 28 -7.74 -6.12 1.74
CA GLY A 28 -6.74 -7.06 1.22
C GLY A 28 -5.85 -6.47 0.10
N VAL A 29 -5.93 -5.16 -0.15
CA VAL A 29 -5.12 -4.44 -1.16
C VAL A 29 -3.69 -4.24 -0.66
N LEU A 30 -3.50 -4.07 0.64
CA LEU A 30 -2.17 -3.99 1.26
C LEU A 30 -1.95 -5.16 2.21
N LEU A 31 -0.79 -5.79 2.13
CA LEU A 31 -0.30 -6.75 3.10
C LEU A 31 0.56 -6.03 4.13
N ARG A 32 0.13 -6.05 5.39
CA ARG A 32 0.93 -5.61 6.52
C ARG A 32 1.84 -6.75 6.94
N THR A 33 3.15 -6.56 6.82
CA THR A 33 4.18 -7.55 7.17
C THR A 33 5.16 -6.96 8.18
N GLY A 34 5.38 -7.64 9.31
CA GLY A 34 6.37 -7.28 10.34
C GLY A 34 5.80 -7.09 11.75
N GLU A 35 6.57 -7.52 12.75
CA GLU A 35 6.30 -7.33 14.17
C GLU A 35 7.17 -6.21 14.75
N ASN A 36 6.60 -5.42 15.68
CA ASN A 36 7.26 -4.34 16.42
C ASN A 36 7.71 -3.12 15.58
N LYS A 37 8.99 -3.03 15.21
CA LYS A 37 9.62 -1.78 14.68
C LYS A 37 9.62 -1.67 13.16
N ALA A 38 9.30 -2.74 12.45
CA ALA A 38 9.41 -2.82 10.99
C ALA A 38 8.07 -3.18 10.34
N THR A 39 6.98 -2.52 10.75
CA THR A 39 5.71 -2.66 10.04
C THR A 39 5.89 -2.17 8.59
N ARG A 40 5.90 -3.11 7.65
CA ARG A 40 6.01 -2.86 6.22
C ARG A 40 4.69 -3.18 5.56
N TYR A 41 4.09 -2.17 4.96
CA TYR A 41 3.00 -2.33 4.01
C TYR A 41 3.59 -2.76 2.67
N ARG A 42 3.01 -3.79 2.07
CA ARG A 42 3.33 -4.28 0.72
C ARG A 42 2.07 -4.22 -0.10
N LEU A 43 2.16 -3.66 -1.30
CA LEU A 43 1.03 -3.60 -2.22
C LEU A 43 0.72 -5.01 -2.74
N ASN A 44 -0.50 -5.48 -2.50
CA ASN A 44 -1.02 -6.78 -2.95
C ASN A 44 -1.67 -6.65 -4.33
N VAL A 45 -1.03 -5.93 -5.25
CA VAL A 45 -1.52 -5.85 -6.63
C VAL A 45 -1.01 -7.05 -7.39
N LYS A 46 -1.92 -7.80 -7.99
CA LYS A 46 -1.58 -8.67 -9.11
C LYS A 46 -1.34 -7.74 -10.29
N ILE A 47 -0.08 -7.45 -10.59
CA ILE A 47 0.28 -6.77 -11.82
C ILE A 47 -0.09 -7.74 -12.94
N GLN A 48 -1.28 -7.58 -13.50
CA GLN A 48 -1.60 -8.19 -14.77
C GLN A 48 -0.70 -7.47 -15.78
N PRO A 49 0.19 -8.17 -16.48
CA PRO A 49 0.92 -7.54 -17.57
C PRO A 49 -0.13 -6.96 -18.50
N ALA A 50 -0.05 -5.66 -18.75
CA ALA A 50 -0.84 -5.03 -19.80
C ALA A 50 -0.59 -5.87 -21.04
N VAL A 51 -1.64 -6.54 -21.49
CA VAL A 51 -1.65 -7.47 -22.61
C VAL A 51 -0.77 -6.86 -23.69
N ALA A 52 0.34 -7.52 -24.01
CA ALA A 52 1.17 -7.09 -25.12
C ALA A 52 0.23 -6.95 -26.32
N PRO A 53 0.26 -5.83 -27.07
CA PRO A 53 -0.53 -5.74 -28.27
C PRO A 53 -0.10 -6.91 -29.16
N GLU A 54 -0.99 -7.88 -29.34
CA GLU A 54 -0.82 -8.86 -30.39
C GLU A 54 -0.87 -8.10 -31.72
N ARG A 55 0.31 -8.06 -32.35
CA ARG A 55 0.60 -7.73 -33.76
C ARG A 55 0.94 -6.29 -34.10
#